data_AF-A0A534ZTF9-F1
#
_entry.id   AF-A0A534ZTF9-F1
#
_cell.length_a   1.000
_cell.length_b   1.000
_cell.length_c   1.000
_cell.angle_alpha   90.00
_cell.angle_beta   90.00
_cell.angle_gamma   90.00
#
_symmetry.space_group_name_H-M   'P 1'
#
loop_
_entity.id
_entity.type
_entity.pdbx_description
1 polymer ?
#
loop_
_entity_poly.entity_id
_entity_poly.type
_entity_poly.pdbx_seq_one_letter_code
_entity_poly.pdbx_strand_id
1 'polypeptide(L)' 'MAEEARIEVGDRVIGLDMPGIFTVVGRRGALVEIENDRGLRRVVYEVALRRVNGTPPGPRDA' A
#
# COMPACT_ATOMS: atom_id res chain seq x y z
N MET A 1 4.32 -16.71 11.20
CA MET A 1 4.85 -15.33 11.05
C MET A 1 4.06 -14.75 9.90
N ALA A 2 3.29 -13.68 10.12
CA ALA A 2 2.59 -13.04 9.01
C ALA A 2 3.69 -12.41 8.15
N GLU A 3 3.93 -12.98 6.98
CA GLU A 3 4.80 -12.36 5.99
C GLU A 3 4.14 -11.01 5.67
N GLU A 4 4.76 -9.91 6.10
CA GLU A 4 4.32 -8.56 5.74
C GLU A 4 4.49 -8.45 4.22
N ALA A 5 3.42 -8.83 3.51
CA ALA A 5 3.39 -8.83 2.06
C ALA A 5 3.68 -7.41 1.58
N ARG A 6 4.86 -7.29 0.99
CA ARG A 6 5.46 -6.09 0.43
C ARG A 6 4.45 -5.33 -0.46
N ILE A 7 4.42 -4.01 -0.39
CA ILE A 7 3.48 -3.20 -1.19
C ILE A 7 3.89 -3.25 -2.67
N GLU A 8 2.95 -3.57 -3.55
CA GLU A 8 3.17 -3.72 -5.00
C GLU A 8 2.30 -2.76 -5.83
N VAL A 9 2.67 -2.58 -7.10
CA VAL A 9 1.89 -1.77 -8.05
C VAL A 9 0.49 -2.38 -8.25
N GLY A 10 -0.54 -1.54 -8.21
CA GLY A 10 -1.95 -1.92 -8.22
C GLY A 10 -2.56 -2.08 -6.83
N ASP A 11 -1.76 -2.10 -5.76
CA ASP A 11 -2.29 -2.16 -4.40
C ASP A 11 -3.06 -0.90 -4.04
N ARG A 12 -4.17 -1.08 -3.33
CA ARG A 12 -4.87 0.03 -2.66
C ARG A 12 -4.27 0.24 -1.29
N VAL A 13 -3.84 1.45 -1.00
CA VAL A 13 -3.15 1.84 0.22
C VAL A 13 -3.77 3.08 0.84
N ILE A 14 -3.59 3.25 2.14
CA ILE A 14 -3.80 4.51 2.86
C ILE A 14 -2.46 5.05 3.33
N GLY A 15 -2.33 6.38 3.31
CA GLY A 15 -1.22 7.05 4.00
C GLY A 15 -1.55 7.18 5.48
N LEU A 16 -0.55 6.98 6.34
CA LEU A 16 -0.71 7.19 7.79
C LEU A 16 -0.80 8.68 8.15
N ASP A 17 -0.27 9.55 7.29
CA ASP A 17 -0.20 11.00 7.45
C ASP A 17 -1.25 11.76 6.63
N MET A 18 -1.98 11.08 5.74
CA MET A 18 -2.90 11.72 4.80
C MET A 18 -4.20 10.93 4.64
N PRO A 19 -5.37 11.60 4.74
CA PRO A 19 -6.65 10.94 4.58
C PRO A 19 -6.90 10.59 3.10
N GLY A 20 -7.37 9.37 2.86
CA GLY A 20 -7.82 8.92 1.54
C GLY A 20 -7.26 7.55 1.16
N ILE A 21 -7.88 6.96 0.12
CA ILE A 21 -7.40 5.73 -0.50
C ILE A 21 -6.64 6.08 -1.76
N PHE A 22 -5.45 5.53 -1.88
CA PHE A 22 -4.57 5.67 -3.03
C PHE A 22 -4.33 4.32 -3.67
N THR A 23 -3.98 4.34 -4.93
CA THR A 23 -3.51 3.18 -5.69
C THR A 23 -2.03 3.34 -5.93
N VAL A 24 -1.25 2.28 -5.71
CA VAL A 24 0.17 2.28 -6.05
C VAL A 24 0.30 2.22 -7.56
N VAL A 25 0.92 3.23 -8.15
CA VAL A 25 1.13 3.34 -9.61
C VAL A 25 2.58 3.11 -10.00
N GLY A 26 3.50 3.05 -9.03
CA GLY A 26 4.91 2.82 -9.29
C GLY A 26 5.68 2.50 -8.02
N ARG A 27 6.87 1.91 -8.18
CA ARG A 27 7.73 1.55 -7.07
C ARG A 27 9.20 1.64 -7.45
N ARG A 28 10.01 2.20 -6.56
CA ARG A 28 11.47 2.29 -6.67
C ARG A 28 12.11 1.98 -5.32
N GLY A 29 12.44 0.70 -5.09
CA GLY A 29 13.00 0.26 -3.81
C GLY A 29 12.00 0.42 -2.66
N ALA A 30 12.34 1.28 -1.70
CA ALA A 30 11.49 1.63 -0.54
C ALA A 30 10.54 2.82 -0.81
N LEU A 31 10.68 3.47 -1.97
CA LEU A 31 9.78 4.55 -2.39
C LEU A 31 8.66 3.97 -3.25
N VAL A 32 7.46 4.45 -2.99
CA VAL A 32 6.22 4.03 -3.63
C VAL A 32 5.54 5.25 -4.21
N GLU A 33 5.22 5.19 -5.50
CA GLU A 33 4.42 6.21 -6.17
C GLU A 33 2.95 5.83 -6.02
N ILE A 34 2.16 6.74 -5.47
CA ILE A 34 0.73 6.55 -5.19
C ILE A 34 -0.08 7.60 -5.92
N GLU A 35 -1.28 7.25 -6.35
CA GLU A 35 -2.23 8.12 -7.04
C GLU A 35 -3.64 7.90 -6.50
N ASN A 36 -4.42 8.96 -6.30
CA ASN A 36 -5.85 8.81 -5.97
C ASN A 36 -6.75 9.02 -7.20
N ASP A 37 -8.04 8.77 -7.01
CA ASP A 37 -9.11 8.97 -8.00
C ASP A 37 -9.26 10.41 -8.51
N ARG A 38 -8.66 11.38 -7.81
CA ARG A 38 -8.62 12.80 -8.20
C ARG A 38 -7.37 13.16 -9.01
N GLY A 39 -6.51 12.19 -9.34
CA GLY A 39 -5.27 12.40 -10.07
C GLY A 39 -4.13 13.02 -9.23
N LEU A 40 -4.28 13.06 -7.90
CA LEU A 40 -3.18 13.49 -7.02
C LEU A 40 -2.16 12.37 -6.92
N ARG A 41 -0.96 12.63 -7.44
CA ARG A 41 0.17 11.71 -7.41
C ARG A 41 1.24 12.16 -6.42
N ARG A 42 1.76 11.22 -5.63
CA ARG A 42 2.84 11.47 -4.67
C ARG A 42 3.82 10.32 -4.63
N VAL A 43 5.03 10.61 -4.16
CA VAL A 43 6.06 9.61 -3.86
C VAL A 43 6.28 9.61 -2.36
N VAL A 44 6.10 8.46 -1.73
CA VAL A 44 6.21 8.28 -0.28
C VAL A 44 7.00 7.02 0.05
N TYR A 45 7.49 6.92 1.28
CA TYR A 45 8.11 5.69 1.74
C TYR A 45 7.05 4.62 2.01
N GLU A 46 7.37 3.38 1.69
CA GLU A 46 6.51 2.21 1.94
C GLU A 46 6.07 2.11 3.41
N VAL A 47 6.93 2.49 4.35
CA VAL A 47 6.63 2.48 5.80
C VAL A 47 5.53 3.46 6.20
N ALA A 48 5.26 4.48 5.38
CA ALA A 48 4.19 5.45 5.61
C ALA A 48 2.83 4.97 5.06
N LEU A 49 2.79 3.78 4.46
CA LEU A 49 1.61 3.23 3.79
C LEU A 49 1.10 1.97 4.50
N ARG A 50 -0.22 1.76 4.40
CA ARG A 50 -0.88 0.50 4.79
C ARG A 50 -1.80 0.04 3.68
N ARG A 51 -1.76 -1.24 3.32
CA ARG A 51 -2.69 -1.83 2.33
C ARG A 51 -4.10 -1.84 2.90
N VAL A 52 -5.07 -1.38 2.10
CA VAL A 52 -6.51 -1.38 2.43
C VAL A 52 -7.04 -2.80 2.45
N ASN A 53 -6.62 -3.60 1.46
CA ASN A 53 -6.93 -5.02 1.39
C ASN A 53 -5.76 -5.78 2.00
N GLY A 54 -5.70 -5.82 3.33
CA GLY A 54 -5.01 -6.95 3.96
C GLY A 54 -5.75 -8.21 3.48
N THR A 55 -5.12 -9.04 2.66
CA THR A 55 -5.55 -10.44 2.59
C THR A 55 -5.60 -10.90 4.04
N PRO A 56 -6.75 -11.38 4.57
CA PRO A 56 -6.74 -12.05 5.86
C PRO A 56 -5.59 -13.07 5.81
N PRO A 57 -4.78 -13.24 6.88
CA PRO A 57 -3.88 -14.40 6.90
C PRO A 57 -4.76 -15.61 6.57
N GLY A 58 -4.44 -16.31 5.47
CA GLY A 58 -5.17 -17.51 5.09
C GLY A 58 -5.29 -18.41 6.31
N PRO A 59 -6.39 -19.18 6.45
CA PRO A 59 -6.62 -19.98 7.65
C PRO A 59 -5.33 -20.74 7.97
N ARG A 60 -4.77 -20.46 9.15
CA ARG A 60 -3.63 -21.19 9.67
C ARG A 60 -4.19 -22.55 10.03
N ASP A 61 -4.03 -23.53 9.14
CA ASP A 61 -4.32 -24.91 9.46
C ASP A 61 -3.61 -25.23 10.79
N ALA A 62 -4.43 -25.65 11.76
CA ALA A 62 -4.09 -25.85 13.16
C ALA A 62 -3.30 -27.14 13.36
#